data_AF-A0A6V6ZLP4-F1
#
_entry.id   AF-A0A6V6ZLP4-F1
#
_cell.length_a   1.000
_cell.length_b   1.000
_cell.length_c   1.000
_cell.angle_alpha   90.00
_cell.angle_beta   90.00
_cell.angle_gamma   90.00
#
_symmetry.space_group_name_H-M   'P 1'
#
loop_
_entity.id
_entity.type
_entity.pdbx_description
1 polymer ?
#
loop_
_entity_poly.entity_id
_entity_poly.type
_entity_poly.pdbx_seq_one_letter_code
_entity_poly.pdbx_strand_id
1 'polypeptide(L)'
;MKNFIFRLYTFGLKAQGKYGLLVSALLVWALIARFPEAHGLVHMIVLSGLGLVVGALMGIGRLTPSWLEDPNSLLKGGGIFVASTLVMLLYILVGMMAVIPWEIEEPLSRSLAMLACLPTLLFANIFGWAALIYGIVGRPSSPPPQIETGWKMPEKSDEEVDLRSLRHSRMTR
;
A
#
# COMPACT_ATOMS: atom_id res chain seq x y z
N MET A 1 -2.28 12.14 -20.85
CA MET A 1 -2.90 10.86 -20.40
C MET A 1 -2.33 10.36 -19.06
N LYS A 2 -1.01 10.20 -18.91
CA LYS A 2 -0.36 9.70 -17.67
C LYS A 2 -0.76 10.48 -16.40
N ASN A 3 -0.76 11.81 -16.45
CA ASN A 3 -1.17 12.67 -15.31
C ASN A 3 -2.63 12.49 -14.90
N PHE A 4 -3.51 12.19 -15.85
CA PHE A 4 -4.93 11.94 -15.58
C PHE A 4 -5.11 10.61 -14.84
N ILE A 5 -4.47 9.54 -15.32
CA ILE A 5 -4.52 8.21 -14.69
C ILE A 5 -3.95 8.25 -13.28
N PHE A 6 -2.84 8.98 -13.06
CA PHE A 6 -2.27 9.17 -11.73
C PHE A 6 -3.19 9.94 -10.77
N ARG A 7 -3.88 10.98 -11.26
CA ARG A 7 -4.90 11.69 -10.46
C ARG A 7 -6.08 10.79 -10.12
N LEU A 8 -6.54 9.97 -11.06
CA LEU A 8 -7.63 9.01 -10.83
C LEU A 8 -7.24 7.95 -9.81
N TYR A 9 -6.00 7.45 -9.91
CA TYR A 9 -5.39 6.53 -8.96
C TYR A 9 -5.36 7.11 -7.55
N THR A 10 -4.74 8.29 -7.38
CA THR A 10 -4.61 8.94 -6.07
C THR A 10 -5.95 9.35 -5.48
N PHE A 11 -6.92 9.74 -6.32
CA PHE A 11 -8.29 9.99 -5.90
C PHE A 11 -8.94 8.70 -5.37
N GLY A 12 -8.91 7.61 -6.14
CA GLY A 12 -9.51 6.33 -5.74
C GLY A 12 -8.87 5.78 -4.46
N LEU A 13 -7.54 5.86 -4.35
CA LEU A 13 -6.79 5.45 -3.16
C LEU A 13 -7.26 6.20 -1.90
N LYS A 14 -7.30 7.54 -1.96
CA LYS A 14 -7.70 8.38 -0.83
C LYS A 14 -9.18 8.25 -0.50
N ALA A 15 -10.04 8.17 -1.51
CA ALA A 15 -11.48 7.97 -1.33
C ALA A 15 -11.74 6.63 -0.63
N GLN A 16 -11.08 5.56 -1.09
CA GLN A 16 -11.16 4.24 -0.47
C GLN A 16 -10.66 4.24 0.98
N GLY A 17 -9.53 4.90 1.26
CA GLY A 17 -9.00 5.01 2.62
C GLY A 17 -9.93 5.76 3.57
N LYS A 18 -10.47 6.91 3.13
CA LYS A 18 -11.44 7.69 3.91
C LYS A 18 -12.74 6.93 4.15
N TYR A 19 -13.21 6.20 3.13
CA TYR A 19 -14.39 5.35 3.25
C TYR A 19 -14.15 4.22 4.27
N GLY A 20 -13.01 3.54 4.19
CA GLY A 20 -12.60 2.53 5.16
C GLY A 20 -12.55 3.04 6.59
N LEU A 21 -11.99 4.24 6.81
CA LEU A 21 -12.01 4.90 8.12
C LEU A 21 -13.43 5.14 8.62
N LEU A 22 -14.32 5.65 7.76
CA LEU A 22 -15.71 5.94 8.10
C LEU A 22 -16.45 4.66 8.53
N VAL A 23 -16.39 3.60 7.73
CA VAL A 23 -17.11 2.35 8.03
C VAL A 23 -16.53 1.65 9.25
N SER A 24 -15.21 1.68 9.44
CA SER A 24 -14.59 1.11 10.64
C SER A 24 -14.96 1.90 11.89
N ALA A 25 -15.00 3.24 11.82
CA ALA A 25 -15.47 4.08 12.92
C ALA A 25 -16.94 3.83 13.26
N LEU A 26 -17.80 3.64 12.25
CA LEU A 26 -19.20 3.26 12.45
C LEU A 26 -19.33 1.90 13.14
N LEU A 27 -18.50 0.91 12.77
CA LEU A 27 -18.46 -0.38 13.44
C LEU A 27 -18.03 -0.24 14.90
N VAL A 28 -16.96 0.50 15.19
CA VAL A 28 -16.53 0.74 16.58
C VAL A 28 -17.66 1.38 17.39
N TRP A 29 -18.31 2.40 16.83
CA TRP A 29 -19.42 3.08 17.50
C TRP A 29 -20.59 2.12 17.76
N ALA A 30 -20.97 1.32 16.77
CA ALA A 30 -22.05 0.33 16.90
C ALA A 30 -21.73 -0.73 17.96
N LEU A 31 -20.48 -1.19 18.05
CA LEU A 31 -20.02 -2.13 19.06
C LEU A 31 -20.12 -1.56 20.48
N ILE A 32 -19.61 -0.33 20.68
CA ILE A 32 -19.65 0.35 22.00
C ILE A 32 -21.10 0.59 22.44
N ALA A 33 -21.98 0.99 21.51
CA ALA A 33 -23.35 1.35 21.83
C ALA A 33 -24.25 0.15 22.14
N ARG A 34 -23.95 -1.06 21.62
CA ARG A 34 -24.88 -2.20 21.64
C ARG A 34 -24.40 -3.43 22.40
N PHE A 35 -23.10 -3.61 22.60
CA PHE A 35 -22.57 -4.82 23.27
C PHE A 35 -21.52 -4.47 24.33
N PRO A 36 -21.95 -4.03 25.53
CA PRO A 36 -21.02 -3.72 26.61
C PRO A 36 -20.37 -4.96 27.24
N GLU A 37 -20.98 -6.15 27.12
CA GLU A 37 -20.47 -7.39 27.73
C GLU A 37 -19.79 -8.28 26.68
N ALA A 38 -18.47 -8.23 26.65
CA ALA A 38 -17.64 -8.64 25.53
C ALA A 38 -17.00 -10.03 25.72
N HIS A 39 -17.59 -11.05 25.09
CA HIS A 39 -16.88 -12.31 24.83
C HIS A 39 -16.96 -12.77 23.36
N GLY A 40 -17.98 -12.34 22.59
CA GLY A 40 -18.12 -12.66 21.15
C GLY A 40 -17.51 -11.64 20.18
N LEU A 41 -17.05 -10.48 20.66
CA LEU A 41 -16.73 -9.32 19.82
C LEU A 41 -15.27 -9.22 19.37
N VAL A 42 -14.39 -10.10 19.84
CA VAL A 42 -12.94 -10.00 19.58
C VAL A 42 -12.65 -9.93 18.07
N HIS A 43 -13.32 -10.76 17.28
CA HIS A 43 -13.16 -10.76 15.82
C HIS A 43 -13.60 -9.44 15.17
N MET A 44 -14.68 -8.83 15.66
CA MET A 44 -15.18 -7.54 15.14
C MET A 44 -14.24 -6.39 15.53
N ILE A 45 -13.69 -6.41 16.74
CA ILE A 45 -12.69 -5.43 17.19
C ILE A 45 -11.41 -5.55 16.36
N VAL A 46 -10.92 -6.76 16.13
CA VAL A 46 -9.72 -7.01 15.31
C VAL A 46 -9.94 -6.55 13.87
N LEU A 47 -11.08 -6.91 13.26
CA LEU A 47 -11.44 -6.47 11.90
C LEU A 47 -11.56 -4.94 11.80
N SER A 48 -12.20 -4.31 12.79
CA SER A 48 -12.33 -2.85 12.83
C SER A 48 -10.97 -2.17 13.00
N GLY A 49 -10.11 -2.68 13.87
CA GLY A 49 -8.75 -2.19 14.06
C GLY A 49 -7.92 -2.29 12.79
N LEU A 50 -7.95 -3.43 12.10
CA LEU A 50 -7.32 -3.60 10.79
C LEU A 50 -7.89 -2.62 9.76
N GLY A 51 -9.21 -2.47 9.72
CA GLY A 51 -9.90 -1.52 8.83
C GLY A 51 -9.46 -0.07 9.06
N LEU A 52 -9.33 0.35 10.32
CA LEU A 52 -8.84 1.68 10.69
C LEU A 52 -7.38 1.89 10.27
N VAL A 53 -6.51 0.90 10.51
CA VAL A 53 -5.09 0.99 10.14
C VAL A 53 -4.95 1.10 8.61
N VAL A 54 -5.58 0.21 7.85
CA VAL A 54 -5.55 0.23 6.38
C VAL A 54 -6.16 1.53 5.85
N GLY A 55 -7.26 1.99 6.45
CA GLY A 55 -7.93 3.23 6.10
C GLY A 55 -7.05 4.45 6.33
N ALA A 56 -6.32 4.50 7.45
CA ALA A 56 -5.38 5.57 7.77
C ALA A 56 -4.20 5.58 6.79
N LEU A 57 -3.59 4.42 6.52
CA LEU A 57 -2.48 4.29 5.57
C LEU A 57 -2.87 4.81 4.17
N MET A 58 -4.09 4.51 3.70
CA MET A 58 -4.54 4.93 2.36
C MET A 58 -5.13 6.35 2.32
N GLY A 59 -5.83 6.77 3.38
CA GLY A 59 -6.57 8.03 3.42
C GLY A 59 -5.71 9.23 3.82
N ILE A 60 -4.69 9.01 4.64
CA ILE A 60 -3.77 10.04 5.13
C ILE A 60 -2.47 9.93 4.35
N GLY A 61 -2.26 10.87 3.42
CA GLY A 61 -1.10 10.82 2.50
C GLY A 61 0.26 10.73 3.20
N ARG A 62 0.41 11.23 4.43
CA ARG A 62 1.66 11.11 5.21
C ARG A 62 1.96 9.70 5.70
N LEU A 63 0.95 8.84 5.79
CA LEU A 63 1.05 7.45 6.25
C LEU A 63 1.06 6.45 5.08
N THR A 64 0.80 6.92 3.86
CA THR A 64 0.77 6.05 2.69
C THR A 64 2.17 5.48 2.44
N PRO A 65 2.32 4.15 2.37
CA PRO A 65 3.63 3.56 2.18
C PRO A 65 4.16 3.88 0.78
N SER A 66 5.46 4.16 0.66
CA SER A 66 6.11 4.63 -0.57
C SER A 66 5.91 3.72 -1.79
N TRP A 67 5.74 2.41 -1.58
CA TRP A 67 5.44 1.47 -2.66
C TRP A 67 4.04 1.63 -3.26
N LEU A 68 3.11 2.23 -2.50
CA LEU A 68 1.74 2.55 -2.89
C LEU A 68 1.60 4.01 -3.35
N GLU A 69 2.61 4.85 -3.20
CA GLU A 69 2.55 6.23 -3.69
C GLU A 69 2.73 6.29 -5.22
N ASP A 70 3.48 5.35 -5.80
CA ASP A 70 3.89 5.42 -7.19
C ASP A 70 3.87 4.06 -7.95
N PRO A 71 2.84 3.81 -8.80
CA PRO A 71 2.68 2.57 -9.55
C PRO A 71 3.55 2.49 -10.83
N ASN A 72 4.82 2.93 -10.77
CA ASN A 72 5.71 3.11 -11.92
C ASN A 72 6.12 1.86 -12.72
N SER A 73 5.70 0.65 -12.33
CA SER A 73 6.03 -0.58 -13.06
C SER A 73 4.84 -1.52 -13.13
N LEU A 74 4.81 -2.37 -14.16
CA LEU A 74 3.76 -3.39 -14.31
C LEU A 74 3.66 -4.30 -13.08
N LEU A 75 4.81 -4.69 -12.50
CA LEU A 75 4.86 -5.55 -11.32
C LEU A 75 4.29 -4.84 -10.09
N LYS A 76 4.60 -3.54 -9.91
CA LYS A 76 4.00 -2.72 -8.85
C LYS A 76 2.50 -2.50 -9.08
N GLY A 77 2.09 -2.14 -10.29
CA GLY A 77 0.69 -1.94 -10.65
C GLY A 77 -0.16 -3.21 -10.46
N GLY A 78 0.38 -4.37 -10.85
CA GLY A 78 -0.23 -5.67 -10.59
C GLY A 78 -0.32 -6.01 -9.10
N GLY A 79 0.76 -5.77 -8.34
CA GLY A 79 0.74 -5.93 -6.88
C GLY A 79 -0.31 -5.04 -6.19
N ILE A 80 -0.44 -3.78 -6.64
CA ILE A 80 -1.44 -2.83 -6.13
C ILE A 80 -2.86 -3.27 -6.49
N PHE A 81 -3.09 -3.85 -7.67
CA PHE A 81 -4.39 -4.41 -8.06
C PHE A 81 -4.80 -5.62 -7.20
N VAL A 82 -3.84 -6.50 -6.88
CA VAL A 82 -4.12 -7.61 -5.95
C VAL A 82 -4.40 -7.07 -4.55
N ALA A 83 -3.59 -6.12 -4.07
CA ALA A 83 -3.81 -5.47 -2.77
C ALA A 83 -5.16 -4.73 -2.73
N SER A 84 -5.61 -4.10 -3.82
CA SER A 84 -6.90 -3.42 -3.88
C SER A 84 -8.07 -4.36 -3.67
N THR A 85 -7.96 -5.57 -4.21
CA THR A 85 -8.97 -6.62 -4.02
C THR A 85 -9.02 -7.08 -2.56
N LEU A 86 -7.86 -7.22 -1.89
CA LEU A 86 -7.82 -7.58 -0.47
C LEU A 86 -8.42 -6.47 0.42
N VAL A 87 -8.10 -5.21 0.14
CA VAL A 87 -8.69 -4.05 0.84
C VAL A 87 -10.20 -3.98 0.63
N MET A 88 -10.67 -4.25 -0.59
CA MET A 88 -12.09 -4.31 -0.90
C MET A 88 -12.80 -5.37 -0.05
N LEU A 89 -12.26 -6.60 0.00
CA LEU A 89 -12.80 -7.69 0.81
C LEU A 89 -12.85 -7.32 2.30
N LEU A 90 -11.76 -6.71 2.82
CA LEU A 90 -11.70 -6.23 4.19
C LEU A 90 -12.85 -5.26 4.49
N TYR A 91 -13.06 -4.24 3.66
CA TYR A 91 -14.11 -3.24 3.91
C TYR A 91 -15.53 -3.74 3.63
N ILE A 92 -15.71 -4.73 2.74
CA ILE A 92 -16.99 -5.44 2.61
C ILE A 92 -17.33 -6.12 3.93
N LEU A 93 -16.37 -6.86 4.51
CA LEU A 93 -16.56 -7.53 5.80
C LEU A 93 -16.84 -6.52 6.92
N VAL A 94 -16.05 -5.44 7.00
CA VAL A 94 -16.28 -4.39 8.01
C VAL A 94 -17.64 -3.72 7.83
N GLY A 95 -18.06 -3.44 6.59
CA GLY A 95 -19.38 -2.86 6.27
C GLY A 95 -20.54 -3.77 6.65
N MET A 96 -20.45 -5.06 6.34
CA MET A 96 -21.46 -6.04 6.77
C MET A 96 -21.53 -6.14 8.29
N MET A 97 -20.38 -6.22 8.96
CA MET A 97 -20.29 -6.28 10.42
C MET A 97 -20.80 -5.00 11.08
N ALA A 98 -20.73 -3.84 10.41
CA ALA A 98 -21.25 -2.58 10.95
C ALA A 98 -22.79 -2.56 11.01
N VAL A 99 -23.48 -3.36 10.18
CA VAL A 99 -24.96 -3.42 10.12
C VAL A 99 -25.53 -4.42 11.13
N ILE A 100 -24.82 -5.52 11.41
CA ILE A 100 -25.30 -6.59 12.31
C ILE A 100 -25.74 -6.07 13.70
N PRO A 101 -24.97 -5.21 14.39
CA PRO A 101 -25.33 -4.69 15.71
C PRO A 101 -26.62 -3.87 15.77
N TRP A 102 -27.15 -3.45 14.62
CA TRP A 102 -28.34 -2.61 14.56
C TRP A 102 -29.65 -3.39 14.63
N GLU A 103 -29.59 -4.73 14.64
CA GLU A 103 -30.76 -5.62 14.78
C GLU A 103 -31.90 -5.27 13.82
N ILE A 104 -31.56 -4.77 12.62
CA ILE A 104 -32.52 -4.36 11.60
C ILE A 104 -33.17 -5.61 11.00
N GLU A 105 -34.49 -5.59 10.87
CA GLU A 105 -35.25 -6.68 10.25
C GLU A 105 -34.81 -6.96 8.80
N GLU A 106 -34.82 -8.23 8.40
CA GLU A 106 -34.73 -8.58 6.98
C GLU A 106 -36.03 -8.17 6.26
N PRO A 107 -35.98 -7.57 5.04
CA PRO A 107 -34.85 -7.52 4.10
C PRO A 107 -33.98 -6.25 4.17
N LEU A 108 -34.32 -5.30 5.04
CA LEU A 108 -33.69 -3.96 5.05
C LEU A 108 -32.20 -4.03 5.42
N SER A 109 -31.83 -4.91 6.36
CA SER A 109 -30.43 -5.14 6.74
C SER A 109 -29.54 -5.56 5.56
N ARG A 110 -30.05 -6.44 4.68
CA ARG A 110 -29.33 -6.89 3.47
C ARG A 110 -29.11 -5.76 2.49
N SER A 111 -30.14 -4.94 2.25
CA SER A 111 -30.05 -3.79 1.36
C SER A 111 -29.04 -2.75 1.87
N LEU A 112 -29.03 -2.48 3.18
CA LEU A 112 -28.05 -1.57 3.79
C LEU A 112 -26.62 -2.12 3.71
N ALA A 113 -26.44 -3.41 3.97
CA ALA A 113 -25.13 -4.06 3.82
C ALA A 113 -24.63 -4.01 2.37
N MET A 114 -25.49 -4.27 1.38
CA MET A 114 -25.15 -4.13 -0.04
C MET A 114 -24.79 -2.69 -0.38
N LEU A 115 -25.56 -1.71 0.10
CA LEU A 115 -25.33 -0.30 -0.15
C LEU A 115 -24.02 0.19 0.49
N ALA A 116 -23.64 -0.35 1.65
CA ALA A 116 -22.34 -0.14 2.27
C ALA A 116 -21.17 -0.81 1.51
N CYS A 117 -21.43 -1.85 0.72
CA CYS A 117 -20.39 -2.49 -0.09
C CYS A 117 -20.14 -1.78 -1.42
N LEU A 118 -21.10 -1.03 -1.95
CA LEU A 118 -20.98 -0.39 -3.26
C LEU A 118 -19.81 0.61 -3.37
N PRO A 119 -19.58 1.54 -2.41
CA PRO A 119 -18.48 2.48 -2.50
C PRO A 119 -17.12 1.78 -2.50
N THR A 120 -16.96 0.73 -1.68
CA THR A 120 -15.68 0.00 -1.62
C THR A 120 -15.39 -0.74 -2.93
N LEU A 121 -16.42 -1.36 -3.53
CA LEU A 121 -16.30 -1.99 -4.85
C LEU A 121 -15.90 -0.97 -5.92
N LEU A 122 -16.56 0.20 -5.93
CA LEU A 122 -16.30 1.24 -6.92
C LEU A 122 -14.88 1.79 -6.79
N PHE A 123 -14.50 2.26 -5.61
CA PHE A 123 -13.19 2.89 -5.42
C PHE A 123 -12.05 1.88 -5.57
N ALA A 124 -12.20 0.65 -5.05
CA ALA A 124 -11.20 -0.40 -5.22
C ALA A 124 -10.93 -0.73 -6.69
N ASN A 125 -11.98 -0.83 -7.50
CA ASN A 125 -11.83 -1.05 -8.93
C ASN A 125 -11.18 0.17 -9.62
N ILE A 126 -11.63 1.39 -9.31
CA ILE A 126 -11.06 2.60 -9.92
C ILE A 126 -9.55 2.69 -9.63
N PHE A 127 -9.13 2.54 -8.37
CA PHE A 127 -7.71 2.68 -8.04
C PHE A 127 -6.88 1.47 -8.49
N GLY A 128 -7.41 0.25 -8.38
CA GLY A 128 -6.73 -0.96 -8.83
C GLY A 128 -6.47 -0.92 -10.34
N TRP A 129 -7.50 -0.66 -11.15
CA TRP A 129 -7.35 -0.55 -12.60
C TRP A 129 -6.49 0.64 -13.01
N ALA A 130 -6.64 1.79 -12.35
CA ALA A 130 -5.78 2.95 -12.63
C ALA A 130 -4.30 2.65 -12.34
N ALA A 131 -3.99 1.92 -11.26
CA ALA A 131 -2.62 1.51 -10.94
C ALA A 131 -2.05 0.57 -12.01
N LEU A 132 -2.84 -0.43 -12.44
CA LEU A 132 -2.43 -1.38 -13.46
C LEU A 132 -2.17 -0.69 -14.81
N ILE A 133 -3.11 0.14 -15.26
CA ILE A 133 -2.99 0.90 -16.53
C ILE A 133 -1.80 1.86 -16.44
N TYR A 134 -1.59 2.53 -15.30
CA TYR A 134 -0.44 3.40 -15.11
C TYR A 134 0.88 2.63 -15.17
N GLY A 135 0.96 1.44 -14.59
CA GLY A 135 2.14 0.57 -14.67
C GLY A 135 2.44 0.06 -16.09
N ILE A 136 1.42 -0.08 -16.95
CA ILE A 136 1.57 -0.43 -18.38
C ILE A 136 2.06 0.77 -19.19
N VAL A 137 1.36 1.90 -19.09
CA VAL A 137 1.64 3.13 -19.86
C VAL A 137 2.91 3.83 -19.38
N GLY A 138 3.26 3.63 -18.11
CA GLY A 138 4.34 4.31 -17.42
C GLY A 138 5.74 3.79 -17.73
N ARG A 139 5.89 2.69 -18.48
CA ARG A 139 7.20 2.16 -18.88
C ARG A 139 8.02 3.28 -19.52
N PRO A 140 9.10 3.77 -18.89
CA PRO A 140 10.15 4.36 -19.68
C PRO A 140 10.67 3.22 -20.57
N SER A 141 10.75 3.48 -21.87
CA SER A 141 11.62 2.74 -22.77
C SER A 141 13.08 3.03 -22.36
N SER A 142 13.45 2.64 -21.15
CA SER A 142 14.85 2.62 -20.74
C SER A 142 15.47 1.42 -21.47
N PRO A 143 16.54 1.64 -22.25
CA PRO A 143 17.26 0.52 -22.83
C PRO A 143 17.69 -0.42 -21.70
N PRO A 144 17.85 -1.74 -21.98
CA PRO A 144 18.35 -2.67 -20.99
C PRO A 144 19.60 -2.09 -20.33
N PRO A 145 19.81 -2.32 -19.02
CA PRO A 145 21.03 -1.87 -18.37
C PRO A 145 22.19 -2.35 -19.23
N GLN A 146 22.94 -1.40 -19.81
CA GLN A 146 24.26 -1.70 -20.31
C GLN A 146 25.01 -2.16 -19.06
N ILE A 147 25.16 -3.48 -18.94
CA ILE A 147 26.14 -4.04 -18.03
C ILE A 147 27.43 -3.42 -18.54
N GLU A 148 27.93 -2.40 -17.84
CA GLU A 148 29.31 -2.00 -17.98
C GLU A 148 30.10 -3.25 -17.59
N THR A 149 30.45 -4.07 -18.58
CA THR A 149 31.57 -5.00 -18.52
C THR A 149 32.85 -4.18 -18.50
N GLY A 150 32.96 -3.30 -17.52
CA GLY A 150 34.15 -2.58 -17.16
C GLY A 150 34.68 -3.25 -15.91
N TRP A 151 35.42 -4.33 -16.09
CA TRP A 151 36.53 -4.59 -15.18
C TRP A 151 37.39 -3.32 -15.23
N LYS A 152 37.11 -2.36 -14.34
CA LYS A 152 38.07 -1.30 -14.05
C LYS A 152 39.27 -2.03 -13.47
N MET A 153 40.28 -2.26 -14.30
CA MET A 153 41.61 -2.54 -13.80
C MET A 153 41.91 -1.46 -12.75
N PRO A 154 42.36 -1.83 -11.55
CA PRO A 154 42.85 -0.84 -10.62
C PRO A 154 43.92 -0.04 -11.35
N GLU A 155 43.68 1.26 -11.46
CA GLU A 155 44.61 2.24 -11.99
C GLU A 155 45.94 2.00 -11.30
N LYS A 156 46.94 1.64 -12.11
CA LYS A 156 48.30 1.36 -11.66
C LYS A 156 48.79 2.66 -11.02
N SER A 157 48.81 2.70 -9.69
CA SER A 157 49.41 3.80 -8.96
C SER A 157 50.91 3.78 -9.28
N ASP A 158 51.38 4.78 -10.00
CA ASP A 158 52.81 5.08 -10.22
C ASP A 158 53.47 5.58 -8.92
N GLU A 159 53.30 4.85 -7.82
CA GLU A 159 54.20 4.96 -6.67
C GLU A 159 55.32 3.93 -6.87
N GLU A 160 56.40 4.37 -7.53
CA GLU A 160 57.71 3.76 -7.37
C GLU A 160 58.06 3.81 -5.87
N VAL A 161 57.72 2.74 -5.16
CA VAL A 161 58.22 2.47 -3.82
C VAL A 161 59.74 2.39 -3.92
N ASP A 162 60.43 3.44 -3.48
CA ASP A 162 61.89 3.50 -3.45
C ASP A 162 62.43 2.48 -2.43
N LEU A 163 62.66 1.26 -2.91
CA LEU A 163 63.17 0.11 -2.16
C LEU A 163 64.55 0.36 -1.52
N ARG A 164 65.24 1.45 -1.87
CA ARG A 164 66.51 1.84 -1.22
C ARG A 164 66.30 2.35 0.20
N SER A 165 65.16 2.99 0.47
CA SER A 165 64.82 3.50 1.81
C SER A 165 64.64 2.38 2.85
N LEU A 166 64.19 1.20 2.43
CA LEU A 166 63.99 0.04 3.31
C LEU A 166 65.29 -0.65 3.73
N ARG A 167 66.41 -0.42 3.04
CA ARG A 167 67.70 -1.06 3.35
C ARG A 167 68.44 -0.38 4.50
N HIS A 168 68.24 0.92 4.70
CA HIS A 168 68.94 1.68 5.75
C HIS A 168 68.32 1.53 7.15
N SER A 169 67.06 1.12 7.26
CA SER A 169 66.39 0.94 8.57
C SER A 169 66.87 -0.28 9.38
N ARG A 170 67.62 -1.21 8.77
CA ARG A 170 68.10 -2.43 9.45
C ARG A 170 69.54 -2.40 9.97
N MET A 171 70.30 -1.31 9.75
CA MET A 171 71.71 -1.23 10.20
C MET A 171 71.93 -0.39 11.47
N THR A 172 70.89 0.23 12.02
CA THR A 172 70.95 0.95 13.30
C THR A 172 70.18 0.17 14.37
N ARG A 173 70.73 -0.97 14.80
CA ARG A 173 70.49 -1.57 16.11
C ARG A 173 71.65 -2.48 16.48
#